data_AF-A0A6C0JIX0-F1
#
_entry.id   AF-A0A6C0JIX0-F1
#
_cell.length_a   1.000
_cell.length_b   1.000
_cell.length_c   1.000
_cell.angle_alpha   90.00
_cell.angle_beta   90.00
_cell.angle_gamma   90.00
#
_symmetry.space_group_name_H-M   'P 1'
#
loop_
_entity.id
_entity.type
_entity.pdbx_description
1 polymer ?
#
loop_
_entity_poly.entity_id
_entity_poly.type
_entity_poly.pdbx_seq_one_letter_code
_entity_poly.pdbx_strand_id
1 'polypeptide(L)'
;MGFEKSIEYIESIFNFMDVLYKKAVKLNDNKLIQICKMIFNYLITCCSERKVLIKDLNKNENFDMKPVYDYIHDNEINLLDLNNILPEDIDISKPQDIERFVLSHIYYIYANN
;
A
#
# COMPACT_ATOMS: atom_id res chain seq x y z
N MET A 1 7.27 -14.72 -14.58
CA MET A 1 8.02 -14.67 -13.31
C MET A 1 7.68 -13.30 -12.73
N GLY A 2 6.93 -13.24 -11.63
CA GLY A 2 6.58 -11.94 -11.01
C GLY A 2 7.81 -11.33 -10.35
N PHE A 3 7.93 -10.01 -10.38
CA PHE A 3 9.00 -9.29 -9.68
C PHE A 3 8.70 -9.29 -8.18
N GLU A 4 9.69 -9.64 -7.36
CA GLU A 4 9.51 -9.71 -5.92
C GLU A 4 9.53 -8.32 -5.27
N LYS A 5 8.72 -8.14 -4.23
CA LYS A 5 8.64 -6.91 -3.42
C LYS A 5 9.98 -6.57 -2.77
N SER A 6 10.74 -5.60 -3.26
CA SER A 6 12.05 -5.28 -2.67
C SER A 6 11.93 -4.68 -1.26
N ILE A 7 13.05 -4.50 -0.54
CA ILE A 7 13.00 -3.80 0.76
C ILE A 7 12.60 -2.34 0.58
N GLU A 8 13.08 -1.70 -0.48
CA GLU A 8 12.75 -0.33 -0.85
C GLU A 8 11.25 -0.19 -1.12
N TYR A 9 10.62 -1.17 -1.77
CA TYR A 9 9.16 -1.23 -1.93
C TYR A 9 8.42 -1.22 -0.59
N ILE A 10 8.85 -2.06 0.36
CA ILE A 10 8.24 -2.17 1.69
C ILE A 10 8.42 -0.85 2.46
N GLU A 11 9.61 -0.25 2.39
CA GLU A 11 9.92 1.03 3.03
C GLU A 11 9.12 2.18 2.43
N SER A 12 8.92 2.23 1.11
CA SER A 12 8.05 3.22 0.46
C SER A 12 6.62 3.15 1.00
N ILE A 13 6.04 1.95 1.10
CA ILE A 13 4.68 1.77 1.64
C ILE A 13 4.62 2.15 3.13
N PHE A 14 5.63 1.77 3.91
CA PHE A 14 5.71 2.11 5.33
C PHE A 14 5.72 3.63 5.55
N ASN A 15 6.58 4.35 4.82
CA ASN A 15 6.70 5.79 4.93
C ASN A 15 5.45 6.52 4.44
N PHE A 16 4.87 6.07 3.33
CA PHE A 16 3.58 6.55 2.85
C PHE A 16 2.47 6.40 3.90
N MET A 17 2.38 5.22 4.51
CA MET A 17 1.37 4.93 5.54
C MET A 17 1.56 5.83 6.78
N ASP A 18 2.78 6.06 7.24
CA ASP A 18 3.06 6.94 8.39
C ASP A 18 2.59 8.38 8.13
N VAL A 19 2.89 8.93 6.94
CA VAL A 19 2.45 10.27 6.53
C VAL A 19 0.93 10.33 6.40
N LEU A 20 0.32 9.33 5.74
CA LEU A 20 -1.12 9.29 5.53
C LEU A 20 -1.88 9.20 6.86
N TYR A 21 -1.41 8.37 7.79
CA TYR A 21 -2.02 8.20 9.10
C TYR A 21 -1.95 9.48 9.94
N LYS A 22 -0.78 10.15 9.97
CA LYS A 22 -0.62 11.46 10.62
C LYS A 22 -1.64 12.48 10.07
N LYS A 23 -1.82 12.52 8.74
CA LYS A 23 -2.81 13.38 8.07
C LYS A 23 -4.24 12.98 8.47
N ALA A 24 -4.58 11.70 8.45
CA ALA A 24 -5.90 11.18 8.78
C ALA A 24 -6.33 11.55 10.21
N VAL A 25 -5.42 11.36 11.18
CA VAL A 25 -5.65 11.73 12.59
C VAL A 25 -5.84 13.22 12.73
N LYS A 26 -4.99 14.05 12.09
CA LYS A 26 -5.12 15.51 12.13
C LYS A 26 -6.47 16.01 11.58
N LEU A 27 -7.02 15.33 10.57
CA LEU A 27 -8.29 15.67 9.94
C LEU A 27 -9.51 15.00 10.61
N ASN A 28 -9.31 14.13 11.60
CA ASN A 28 -10.36 13.25 12.14
C ASN A 28 -11.10 12.45 11.04
N ASP A 29 -10.38 12.05 9.98
CA ASP A 29 -10.96 11.30 8.87
C ASP A 29 -10.99 9.80 9.19
N ASN A 30 -12.12 9.34 9.72
CA ASN A 30 -12.33 7.93 10.06
C ASN A 30 -12.19 7.00 8.85
N LYS A 31 -12.56 7.44 7.65
CA LYS A 31 -12.48 6.60 6.45
C LYS A 31 -11.02 6.39 6.07
N LEU A 32 -10.23 7.46 6.12
CA LEU A 32 -8.79 7.41 5.86
C LEU A 32 -8.04 6.60 6.93
N ILE A 33 -8.47 6.66 8.19
CA ILE A 33 -7.93 5.81 9.26
C ILE A 33 -8.16 4.32 8.96
N GLN A 34 -9.32 3.92 8.43
CA GLN A 34 -9.58 2.53 8.04
C GLN A 34 -8.70 2.08 6.86
N ILE A 35 -8.51 2.97 5.87
CA ILE A 35 -7.59 2.70 4.76
C ILE A 35 -6.16 2.50 5.29
N CYS A 36 -5.69 3.32 6.24
CA CYS A 36 -4.37 3.18 6.84
C CYS A 36 -4.20 1.81 7.54
N LYS A 37 -5.23 1.33 8.26
CA LYS A 37 -5.20 0.00 8.90
C LYS A 37 -5.07 -1.12 7.88
N MET A 38 -5.76 -1.01 6.75
CA MET A 38 -5.68 -1.98 5.67
C MET A 38 -4.28 -2.00 5.04
N ILE A 39 -3.70 -0.82 4.75
CA ILE A 39 -2.33 -0.71 4.26
C ILE A 39 -1.33 -1.30 5.27
N PHE A 40 -1.53 -1.04 6.56
CA PHE A 40 -0.68 -1.58 7.63
C PHE A 40 -0.73 -3.11 7.69
N ASN A 41 -1.90 -3.72 7.57
CA ASN A 41 -2.02 -5.19 7.52
C ASN A 41 -1.28 -5.78 6.32
N TYR A 42 -1.39 -5.14 5.15
CA TYR A 42 -0.65 -5.54 3.96
C TYR A 42 0.87 -5.40 4.16
N LEU A 43 1.32 -4.31 4.78
CA LEU A 43 2.73 -4.09 5.12
C LEU A 43 3.28 -5.20 6.03
N ILE A 44 2.53 -5.59 7.06
CA ILE A 44 2.89 -6.69 7.98
C ILE A 44 3.12 -7.99 7.18
N THR A 45 2.24 -8.31 6.24
CA THR A 45 2.39 -9.47 5.36
C THR A 45 3.68 -9.39 4.55
N CYS A 46 3.96 -8.25 3.91
CA CYS A 46 5.17 -8.03 3.13
C CYS A 46 6.45 -8.20 3.99
N CYS A 47 6.45 -7.63 5.20
CA CYS A 47 7.54 -7.79 6.16
C CYS A 47 7.77 -9.27 6.53
N SER A 48 6.70 -10.03 6.78
CA SER A 48 6.78 -11.46 7.10
C SER A 48 7.36 -12.27 5.96
N GLU A 49 6.94 -12.01 4.71
CA GLU A 49 7.44 -12.70 3.52
C GLU A 49 8.95 -12.48 3.33
N ARG A 50 9.42 -11.28 3.64
CA ARG A 50 10.85 -10.90 3.56
C ARG A 50 11.65 -11.18 4.83
N LYS A 51 11.02 -11.67 5.91
CA LYS A 51 11.66 -11.86 7.23
C LYS A 51 12.31 -10.59 7.78
N VAL A 52 11.67 -9.45 7.54
CA VAL A 52 12.09 -8.13 8.06
C VAL A 52 11.12 -7.71 9.16
N LEU A 53 11.63 -7.10 10.24
CA LEU A 53 10.78 -6.55 11.29
C LEU A 53 10.43 -5.11 10.95
N ILE A 54 9.19 -4.68 11.22
CA ILE A 54 8.75 -3.29 10.95
C ILE A 54 9.66 -2.25 11.60
N LYS A 55 10.15 -2.54 12.82
CA LYS A 55 11.04 -1.64 13.56
C LYS A 55 12.39 -1.40 12.89
N ASP A 56 12.77 -2.27 11.94
CA ASP A 56 14.03 -2.21 11.22
C ASP A 56 13.88 -1.45 9.88
N LEU A 57 12.65 -1.05 9.50
CA LEU A 57 12.39 -0.28 8.29
C LEU A 57 12.87 1.17 8.45
N ASN A 58 13.48 1.71 7.39
CA ASN A 58 13.93 3.10 7.41
C ASN A 58 12.76 4.08 7.33
N LYS A 59 12.61 4.87 8.40
CA LYS A 59 11.65 5.98 8.44
C LYS A 59 12.22 7.21 7.75
N ASN A 60 11.52 7.71 6.74
CA ASN A 60 11.90 8.89 5.97
C ASN A 60 10.65 9.67 5.55
N GLU A 61 10.56 10.96 5.90
CA GLU A 61 9.43 11.81 5.50
C GLU A 61 9.51 12.25 4.03
N ASN A 62 10.72 12.23 3.43
CA ASN A 62 10.97 12.49 2.01
C ASN A 62 11.25 11.16 1.27
N PHE A 63 10.27 10.26 1.31
CA PHE A 63 10.36 8.95 0.67
C PHE A 63 10.00 9.03 -0.83
N ASP A 64 10.52 8.08 -1.60
CA ASP A 64 10.20 7.92 -3.03
C ASP A 64 9.16 6.82 -3.21
N MET A 65 8.15 7.06 -4.05
CA MET A 65 7.13 6.08 -4.43
C MET A 65 7.49 5.28 -5.68
N LYS A 66 8.59 5.63 -6.37
CA LYS A 66 9.07 4.90 -7.55
C LYS A 66 9.14 3.38 -7.36
N PRO A 67 9.64 2.82 -6.23
CA PRO A 67 9.67 1.36 -6.05
C PRO A 67 8.29 0.70 -6.09
N VAL A 68 7.24 1.40 -5.62
CA VAL A 68 5.86 0.92 -5.67
C VAL A 68 5.31 0.96 -7.09
N TYR A 69 5.62 2.03 -7.84
CA TYR A 69 5.22 2.15 -9.24
C TYR A 69 5.91 1.15 -10.15
N ASP A 70 7.21 0.95 -9.96
CA ASP A 70 7.98 -0.08 -10.67
C ASP A 70 7.35 -1.46 -10.40
N TYR A 71 7.06 -1.80 -9.14
CA TYR A 71 6.41 -3.07 -8.80
C TYR A 71 5.04 -3.27 -9.46
N ILE A 72 4.19 -2.23 -9.48
CA ILE A 72 2.89 -2.27 -10.15
C ILE A 72 3.06 -2.49 -11.65
N HIS A 73 3.99 -1.76 -12.27
CA HIS A 73 4.25 -1.82 -13.70
C HIS A 73 4.82 -3.18 -14.11
N ASP A 74 5.88 -3.62 -13.43
CA ASP A 74 6.65 -4.82 -13.76
C ASP A 74 5.84 -6.11 -13.53
N ASN A 75 4.86 -6.08 -12.63
CA ASN A 75 3.93 -7.18 -12.40
C ASN A 75 2.58 -7.02 -13.13
N GLU A 76 2.44 -6.01 -13.98
CA GLU A 76 1.21 -5.73 -14.75
C GLU A 76 -0.06 -5.68 -13.87
N ILE A 77 0.06 -5.07 -12.68
CA ILE A 77 -1.05 -4.99 -11.72
C ILE A 77 -2.08 -4.00 -12.22
N ASN A 78 -3.23 -4.51 -12.67
CA ASN A 78 -4.36 -3.71 -13.10
C ASN A 78 -5.04 -3.04 -11.91
N LEU A 79 -4.72 -1.77 -11.65
CA LEU A 79 -5.32 -1.00 -10.56
C LEU A 79 -6.84 -0.83 -10.74
N LEU A 80 -7.56 -0.84 -9.63
CA LEU A 80 -9.02 -0.74 -9.60
C LEU A 80 -9.46 0.71 -9.72
N ASP A 81 -10.51 0.98 -10.49
CA ASP A 81 -11.20 2.26 -10.44
C ASP A 81 -12.04 2.36 -9.16
N LEU A 82 -11.47 3.01 -8.15
CA LEU A 82 -12.08 3.12 -6.82
C LEU A 82 -13.41 3.88 -6.82
N ASN A 83 -13.74 4.62 -7.88
CA ASN A 83 -15.03 5.32 -7.99
C ASN A 83 -16.17 4.40 -8.42
N ASN A 84 -15.85 3.35 -9.18
CA ASN A 84 -16.83 2.46 -9.83
C ASN A 84 -16.73 1.02 -9.33
N ILE A 85 -15.96 0.78 -8.26
CA ILE A 85 -15.72 -0.57 -7.74
C ILE A 85 -16.97 -1.16 -7.07
N LEU A 86 -17.23 -2.44 -7.37
CA LEU A 86 -18.28 -3.25 -6.78
C LEU A 86 -17.69 -4.32 -5.84
N PRO A 87 -18.48 -4.82 -4.86
CA PRO A 87 -18.01 -5.87 -3.96
C PRO A 87 -17.55 -7.15 -4.68
N GLU A 88 -18.14 -7.45 -5.84
CA GLU A 88 -17.78 -8.62 -6.64
C GLU A 88 -16.42 -8.49 -7.34
N ASP A 89 -15.87 -7.27 -7.44
CA ASP A 89 -14.58 -7.01 -8.08
C ASP A 89 -13.39 -7.44 -7.20
N ILE A 90 -13.64 -7.78 -5.93
CA ILE A 90 -12.61 -8.18 -4.97
C ILE A 90 -12.97 -9.51 -4.33
N ASP A 91 -12.17 -10.53 -4.61
CA ASP A 91 -12.22 -11.77 -3.86
C ASP A 91 -11.26 -11.71 -2.67
N ILE A 92 -11.79 -11.44 -1.47
CA ILE A 92 -11.00 -11.36 -0.23
C ILE A 92 -10.30 -12.69 0.15
N SER A 93 -10.66 -13.81 -0.49
CA SER A 93 -9.94 -15.07 -0.30
C SER A 93 -8.64 -15.15 -1.11
N LYS A 94 -8.46 -14.25 -2.09
CA LYS A 94 -7.29 -14.18 -2.95
C LYS A 94 -6.32 -13.08 -2.47
N PRO A 95 -5.10 -13.44 -2.04
CA PRO A 95 -4.10 -12.45 -1.63
C PRO A 95 -3.77 -11.41 -2.71
N GLN A 96 -3.83 -11.80 -3.98
CA GLN A 96 -3.58 -10.90 -5.12
C GLN A 96 -4.64 -9.82 -5.25
N ASP A 97 -5.91 -10.13 -4.97
CA ASP A 97 -7.00 -9.14 -5.02
C ASP A 97 -6.90 -8.16 -3.86
N ILE A 98 -6.47 -8.62 -2.69
CA ILE A 98 -6.17 -7.75 -1.55
C ILE A 98 -5.00 -6.81 -1.88
N GLU A 99 -3.91 -7.35 -2.44
CA GLU A 99 -2.75 -6.56 -2.89
C GLU A 99 -3.17 -5.50 -3.90
N ARG A 100 -3.90 -5.89 -4.95
CA ARG A 100 -4.43 -4.98 -5.96
C ARG A 100 -5.28 -3.88 -5.35
N PHE A 101 -6.15 -4.22 -4.40
CA PHE A 101 -7.00 -3.25 -3.72
C PHE A 101 -6.22 -2.24 -2.87
N VAL A 102 -5.21 -2.71 -2.13
CA VAL A 102 -4.32 -1.86 -1.33
C VAL A 102 -3.50 -0.94 -2.23
N LEU A 103 -2.88 -1.49 -3.27
CA LEU A 103 -2.06 -0.74 -4.22
C LEU A 103 -2.87 0.31 -4.97
N SER A 104 -4.14 0.02 -5.29
CA SER A 104 -5.04 1.01 -5.88
C SER A 104 -5.23 2.20 -4.93
N HIS A 105 -5.50 1.96 -3.64
CA HIS A 105 -5.61 3.04 -2.66
C HIS A 105 -4.33 3.87 -2.53
N ILE A 106 -3.17 3.20 -2.44
CA ILE A 106 -1.87 3.88 -2.35
C ILE A 106 -1.65 4.77 -3.57
N TYR A 107 -1.86 4.23 -4.79
CA TYR A 107 -1.69 4.96 -6.04
C TYR A 107 -2.61 6.18 -6.12
N TYR A 108 -3.92 6.00 -5.93
CA TYR A 108 -4.90 7.09 -6.02
C TYR A 108 -4.67 8.16 -4.97
N ILE A 109 -4.33 7.79 -3.73
CA ILE A 109 -4.12 8.76 -2.66
C ILE A 109 -2.84 9.54 -2.90
N TYR A 110 -1.74 8.90 -3.29
CA TYR A 110 -0.50 9.61 -3.56
C TYR A 110 -0.61 10.51 -4.80
N ALA A 111 -1.27 10.05 -5.88
CA ALA A 111 -1.44 10.84 -7.10
C ALA A 111 -2.38 12.05 -6.93
N ASN A 112 -3.27 12.03 -5.94
CA ASN A 112 -4.23 13.12 -5.67
C ASN A 112 -3.83 14.02 -4.47
N ASN A 113 -2.65 13.81 -3.87
CA ASN A 113 -2.12 14.65 -2.78
C ASN A 113 -0.93 15.49 -3.25
#